data_AF-T4VH59-F1
#
_entry.id   AF-T4VH59-F1
#
_cell.length_a   1.000
_cell.length_b   1.000
_cell.length_c   1.000
_cell.angle_alpha   90.00
_cell.angle_beta   90.00
_cell.angle_gamma   90.00
#
_symmetry.space_group_name_H-M   'P 1'
#
loop_
_entity.id
_entity.type
_entity.pdbx_description
1 polymer ?
#
loop_
_entity_poly.entity_id
_entity_poly.type
_entity_poly.pdbx_seq_one_letter_code
_entity_poly.pdbx_strand_id
1 'polypeptide(L)'
;MNKRKKFLGQYLIVGMFLSFLVMSLIGGFTTQIFKSVKYNNEIVSLKKEIKNTEKEIKGLKESKKSLDDDKYVEDIARNRLKMVKPDEIIYVDINRGSN
;
A
#
# COMPACT_ATOMS: atom_id res chain seq x y z
N MET A 1 -30.65 -64.02 6.50
CA MET A 1 -29.53 -63.06 6.42
C MET A 1 -28.93 -62.86 7.82
N ASN A 2 -27.66 -63.22 8.03
CA ASN A 2 -27.02 -63.26 9.36
C ASN A 2 -27.13 -61.92 10.11
N LYS A 3 -27.73 -61.93 11.32
CA LYS A 3 -27.96 -60.72 12.13
C LYS A 3 -26.68 -59.91 12.37
N ARG A 4 -25.50 -60.58 12.43
CA ARG A 4 -24.17 -59.95 12.53
C ARG A 4 -23.85 -58.98 11.38
N LYS A 5 -24.30 -59.26 10.14
CA LYS A 5 -24.10 -58.37 8.98
C LYS A 5 -24.98 -57.12 9.03
N LYS A 6 -26.18 -57.19 9.67
CA LYS A 6 -27.06 -56.02 9.88
C LYS A 6 -26.45 -55.03 10.88
N PHE A 7 -25.86 -55.52 11.97
CA PHE A 7 -25.21 -54.67 12.97
C PHE A 7 -23.95 -53.98 12.43
N LEU A 8 -23.11 -54.67 11.65
CA LEU A 8 -21.93 -54.05 11.03
C LEU A 8 -22.30 -52.90 10.08
N GLY A 9 -23.36 -53.07 9.29
CA GLY A 9 -23.84 -52.02 8.38
C GLY A 9 -24.35 -50.77 9.12
N GLN A 10 -25.01 -50.96 10.27
CA GLN A 10 -25.46 -49.84 11.10
C GLN A 10 -24.29 -49.06 11.71
N TYR A 11 -23.24 -49.75 12.19
CA TYR A 11 -22.04 -49.07 12.69
C TYR A 11 -21.30 -48.28 11.60
N LEU A 12 -21.25 -48.79 10.37
CA LEU A 12 -20.66 -48.05 9.24
C LEU A 12 -21.44 -46.76 8.94
N ILE A 13 -22.78 -46.81 8.93
CA ILE A 13 -23.62 -45.64 8.65
C ILE A 13 -23.49 -44.60 9.76
N VAL A 14 -23.52 -45.01 11.03
CA VAL A 14 -23.35 -44.11 12.17
C VAL A 14 -21.95 -43.49 12.19
N GLY A 15 -20.91 -44.28 11.90
CA GLY A 15 -19.53 -43.77 11.78
C GLY A 15 -19.37 -42.75 10.65
N MET A 16 -20.00 -42.98 9.50
CA MET A 16 -19.96 -42.05 8.38
C MET A 16 -20.69 -40.73 8.70
N PHE A 17 -21.80 -40.80 9.42
CA PHE A 17 -22.53 -39.61 9.88
C PHE A 17 -21.72 -38.81 10.91
N LEU A 18 -21.06 -39.49 11.83
CA LEU A 18 -20.18 -38.85 12.82
C LEU A 18 -18.97 -38.19 12.16
N SER A 19 -18.37 -38.85 11.17
CA SER A 19 -17.27 -38.30 10.36
C SER A 19 -17.69 -37.05 9.59
N PHE A 20 -18.89 -37.06 9.00
CA PHE A 20 -19.45 -35.90 8.30
C PHE A 20 -19.65 -34.69 9.24
N LEU A 21 -20.14 -34.91 10.47
CA LEU A 21 -20.25 -33.86 11.49
C LEU A 21 -18.89 -33.24 11.83
N VAL A 22 -17.86 -34.07 12.01
CA VAL A 22 -16.50 -33.59 12.32
C VAL A 22 -15.92 -32.79 11.15
N MET A 23 -16.07 -33.27 9.91
CA MET A 23 -15.62 -32.52 8.72
C MET A 23 -16.36 -31.18 8.54
N SER A 24 -17.66 -31.14 8.83
CA SER A 24 -18.44 -29.90 8.74
C SER A 24 -17.94 -28.82 9.72
N LEU A 25 -17.57 -29.22 10.93
CA LEU A 25 -16.96 -28.31 11.91
C LEU A 25 -15.60 -27.78 11.42
N ILE A 26 -14.72 -28.65 10.93
CA ILE A 26 -13.40 -28.27 10.42
C ILE A 26 -13.52 -27.30 9.22
N GLY A 27 -14.49 -27.53 8.33
CA GLY A 27 -14.78 -26.64 7.21
C GLY A 27 -15.14 -25.22 7.66
N GLY A 28 -15.93 -25.07 8.73
CA GLY A 28 -16.25 -23.77 9.32
C GLY A 28 -15.02 -23.02 9.82
N PHE A 29 -14.16 -23.69 10.61
CA PHE A 29 -12.97 -23.08 11.21
C PHE A 29 -11.93 -22.61 10.16
N THR A 30 -11.71 -23.39 9.11
CA THR A 30 -10.74 -23.03 8.06
C THR A 30 -11.09 -21.72 7.36
N THR A 31 -12.36 -21.51 7.02
CA THR A 31 -12.79 -20.26 6.36
C THR A 31 -12.61 -19.03 7.24
N GLN A 32 -12.76 -19.18 8.55
CA GLN A 32 -12.63 -18.08 9.51
C GLN A 32 -11.17 -17.66 9.70
N ILE A 33 -10.25 -18.63 9.73
CA ILE A 33 -8.80 -18.37 9.77
C ILE A 33 -8.35 -17.65 8.48
N PHE A 34 -8.77 -18.14 7.31
CA PHE A 34 -8.42 -17.50 6.03
C PHE A 34 -8.93 -16.06 5.94
N LYS A 35 -10.17 -15.80 6.38
CA LYS A 35 -10.72 -14.43 6.43
C LYS A 35 -9.91 -13.54 7.36
N SER A 36 -9.55 -14.02 8.54
CA SER A 36 -8.76 -13.24 9.51
C SER A 36 -7.38 -12.85 8.95
N VAL A 37 -6.69 -13.78 8.27
CA VAL A 37 -5.41 -13.49 7.62
C VAL A 37 -5.59 -12.46 6.50
N LYS A 38 -6.64 -12.61 5.67
CA LYS A 38 -6.94 -11.67 4.59
C LYS A 38 -7.19 -10.26 5.12
N TYR A 39 -8.02 -10.10 6.15
CA TYR A 39 -8.30 -8.80 6.74
C TYR A 39 -7.07 -8.16 7.38
N ASN A 40 -6.21 -8.95 8.04
CA ASN A 40 -4.96 -8.40 8.58
C ASN A 40 -4.03 -7.88 7.47
N ASN A 41 -3.90 -8.61 6.37
CA ASN A 41 -3.11 -8.17 5.22
C ASN A 41 -3.68 -6.88 4.61
N GLU A 42 -5.00 -6.80 4.49
CA GLU A 42 -5.69 -5.62 3.96
C GLU A 42 -5.52 -4.39 4.87
N ILE A 43 -5.59 -4.58 6.19
CA ILE A 43 -5.29 -3.50 7.16
C ILE A 43 -3.85 -3.02 7.01
N VAL A 44 -2.89 -3.93 6.86
CA VAL A 44 -1.47 -3.57 6.68
C VAL A 44 -1.26 -2.81 5.37
N SER A 45 -1.88 -3.24 4.27
CA SER A 45 -1.77 -2.55 2.98
C SER A 45 -2.39 -1.16 3.04
N LEU A 46 -3.61 -1.03 3.59
CA LEU A 46 -4.28 0.25 3.74
C LEU A 46 -3.49 1.22 4.63
N LYS A 47 -2.93 0.72 5.75
CA LYS A 47 -2.11 1.54 6.64
C LYS A 47 -0.82 2.01 5.96
N LYS A 48 -0.22 1.18 5.10
CA LYS A 48 0.94 1.56 4.30
C LYS A 48 0.58 2.62 3.26
N GLU A 49 -0.57 2.49 2.61
CA GLU A 49 -1.08 3.45 1.65
C GLU A 49 -1.35 4.81 2.31
N ILE A 50 -2.07 4.84 3.44
CA ILE A 50 -2.29 6.05 4.23
C ILE A 50 -0.96 6.73 4.56
N LYS A 51 0.03 5.98 5.05
CA LYS A 51 1.34 6.54 5.41
C LYS A 51 2.10 7.10 4.20
N ASN A 52 1.95 6.47 3.03
CA ASN A 52 2.57 6.96 1.80
C ASN A 52 1.88 8.25 1.33
N THR A 53 0.55 8.28 1.30
CA THR A 53 -0.23 9.47 0.94
C THR A 53 0.02 10.62 1.92
N GLU A 54 0.13 10.37 3.23
CA GLU A 54 0.50 11.40 4.20
C GLU A 54 1.89 11.99 3.93
N LYS A 55 2.87 11.14 3.58
CA LYS A 55 4.21 11.61 3.19
C LYS A 55 4.16 12.46 1.92
N GLU A 56 3.39 12.04 0.93
CA GLU A 56 3.21 12.78 -0.32
C GLU A 56 2.56 14.15 -0.06
N ILE A 57 1.49 14.19 0.73
CA ILE A 57 0.84 15.44 1.15
C ILE A 57 1.84 16.34 1.88
N LYS A 58 2.68 15.79 2.76
CA LYS A 58 3.69 16.57 3.47
C LYS A 58 4.73 17.16 2.51
N GLY A 59 5.23 16.37 1.56
CA GLY A 59 6.18 16.84 0.54
C GLY A 59 5.58 17.89 -0.39
N LEU A 60 4.32 17.72 -0.79
CA LEU A 60 3.57 18.71 -1.58
C LEU A 60 3.34 20.01 -0.80
N LYS A 61 3.00 19.92 0.49
CA LYS A 61 2.86 21.12 1.36
C LYS A 61 4.17 21.86 1.52
N GLU A 62 5.28 21.15 1.67
CA GLU A 62 6.61 21.76 1.79
C GLU A 62 7.00 22.45 0.48
N SER A 63 6.77 21.78 -0.66
CA SER A 63 6.99 22.37 -1.99
C SER A 63 6.10 23.59 -2.24
N LYS A 64 4.82 23.53 -1.82
CA LYS A 64 3.90 24.67 -1.90
C LYS A 64 4.38 25.83 -1.02
N LYS A 65 4.86 25.56 0.19
CA LYS A 65 5.39 26.61 1.08
C LYS A 65 6.62 27.28 0.47
N SER A 66 7.49 26.54 -0.20
CA SER A 66 8.61 27.11 -0.95
C SER A 66 8.15 27.94 -2.16
N LEU A 67 7.05 27.58 -2.81
CA LEU A 67 6.46 28.35 -3.92
C LEU A 67 5.67 29.59 -3.44
N ASP A 68 5.12 29.58 -2.23
CA ASP A 68 4.46 30.75 -1.64
C ASP A 68 5.48 31.80 -1.11
N ASP A 69 6.78 31.47 -1.08
CA ASP A 69 7.84 32.43 -0.81
C ASP A 69 8.19 33.19 -2.10
N ASP A 70 7.70 34.43 -2.22
CA ASP A 70 7.92 35.31 -3.39
C ASP A 70 9.40 35.37 -3.81
N LYS A 71 10.32 35.26 -2.85
CA LYS A 71 11.77 35.29 -3.11
C LYS A 71 12.24 34.05 -3.89
N TYR A 72 11.67 32.88 -3.61
CA TYR A 72 11.99 31.63 -4.30
C TYR A 72 11.40 31.62 -5.72
N VAL A 73 10.18 32.15 -5.89
CA VAL A 73 9.55 32.30 -7.21
C VAL A 73 10.33 33.29 -8.07
N GLU A 74 10.72 34.44 -7.51
CA GLU A 74 11.57 35.43 -8.17
C GLU A 74 12.90 34.80 -8.61
N ASP A 75 13.52 33.99 -7.75
CA ASP A 75 14.79 33.34 -8.06
C ASP A 75 14.69 32.30 -9.19
N ILE A 76 13.66 31.45 -9.16
CA ILE A 76 13.37 30.50 -10.24
C ILE A 76 13.09 31.24 -11.55
N ALA A 77 12.30 32.31 -11.51
CA ALA A 77 11.97 33.13 -12.67
C ALA A 77 13.20 33.80 -13.26
N ARG A 78 14.06 34.42 -12.42
CA ARG A 78 15.33 35.01 -12.82
C ARG A 78 16.26 34.01 -13.48
N ASN A 79 16.43 32.84 -12.87
CA ASN A 79 17.28 31.77 -13.41
C ASN A 79 16.76 31.26 -14.76
N ARG A 80 15.44 31.11 -14.94
CA ARG A 80 14.84 30.67 -16.22
C ARG A 80 14.88 31.72 -17.31
N LEU A 81 14.63 32.98 -16.95
CA LEU A 81 14.55 34.10 -17.89
C LEU A 81 15.89 34.82 -18.11
N LYS A 82 16.95 34.39 -17.42
CA LYS A 82 18.26 35.07 -17.37
C LYS A 82 18.13 36.56 -17.02
N MET A 83 17.20 36.87 -16.11
CA MET A 83 16.96 38.22 -15.63
C MET A 83 17.79 38.48 -14.37
N VAL A 84 18.29 39.70 -14.23
CA VAL A 84 19.04 40.17 -13.06
C VAL A 84 18.34 41.36 -12.43
N LYS A 85 18.64 41.67 -11.17
CA LYS A 85 18.05 42.84 -10.53
C LYS A 85 18.60 44.14 -11.15
N PRO A 86 17.85 45.26 -11.06
CA PRO A 86 18.29 46.54 -11.62
C PRO A 86 19.66 47.03 -11.11
N ASP A 87 20.09 46.55 -9.94
CA ASP A 87 21.33 46.89 -9.25
C ASP A 87 22.46 45.83 -9.41
N GLU A 88 22.28 44.80 -10.22
CA GLU A 88 23.26 43.72 -10.46
C GLU A 88 24.00 43.88 -11.80
N ILE A 89 25.32 43.66 -11.80
CA ILE A 89 26.18 43.76 -13.00
C ILE A 89 26.62 42.35 -13.44
N ILE A 90 26.38 42.01 -14.70
CA ILE A 90 26.75 40.71 -15.28
C ILE A 90 28.16 40.76 -15.89
N TYR A 91 29.04 39.84 -15.49
CA TYR A 91 30.32 39.62 -16.14
C TYR A 91 30.23 38.42 -17.09
N VAL A 92 30.37 38.65 -18.40
CA VAL A 92 30.41 37.59 -19.42
C VAL A 92 31.85 37.41 -19.89
N ASP A 93 32.44 36.26 -19.59
CA ASP A 93 33.77 35.91 -20.07
C ASP A 93 33.70 35.39 -21.52
N ILE A 94 34.10 36.25 -22.45
CA ILE A 94 34.09 36.01 -23.90
C ILE A 94 35.16 35.01 -24.37
N ASN A 95 36.14 34.65 -23.52
CA ASN A 95 37.24 33.75 -23.90
C ASN A 95 36.99 32.27 -23.56
N ARG A 96 35.86 31.94 -22.92
CA ARG A 96 35.60 30.58 -22.40
C ARG A 96 35.09 29.57 -23.45
N GLY A 97 34.86 30.00 -24.70
CA GLY A 97 34.33 29.18 -25.79
C GLY A 97 35.33 28.83 -26.90
N SER A 98 36.59 29.25 -26.78
CA SER A 98 37.64 28.97 -27.76
C SER A 98 38.67 28.01 -27.17
N ASN A 99 38.30 26.73 -27.04
CA ASN A 99 39.22 25.60 -26.89
C ASN A 99 38.57 24.33 -27.43
#